data_AF-A0A6N8UNN5-F1
#
_entry.id   AF-A0A6N8UNN5-F1
#
_cell.length_a   1.000
_cell.length_b   1.000
_cell.length_c   1.000
_cell.angle_alpha   90.00
_cell.angle_beta   90.00
_cell.angle_gamma   90.00
#
_symmetry.space_group_name_H-M   'P 1'
#
loop_
_entity.id
_entity.type
_entity.pdbx_description
1 polymer ?
#
loop_
_entity_poly.entity_id
_entity_poly.type
_entity_poly.pdbx_seq_one_letter_code
_entity_poly.pdbx_strand_id
1 'polypeptide(L)'
;MNRLDPEVVRALELIESGDYHELRAHLIRHPNLAKYRDDSNATLLIKLIDYPGNRPNAAKTARVLLIAGSDVDARRDSKNGTALSGALSTGETDVARVLLEFGANFRAKLGFKEGDIVDFALEICGNDSNDENTFAQDVRQILNDFTAIQLD
;
A
#
# COMPACT_ATOMS: atom_id res chain seq x y z
N MET A 1 -16.61 11.41 21.77
CA MET A 1 -15.73 11.32 20.58
C MET A 1 -14.31 11.23 21.08
N ASN A 2 -13.64 10.08 20.93
CA ASN A 2 -12.20 10.01 21.17
C ASN A 2 -11.55 10.90 20.11
N ARG A 3 -10.94 12.01 20.55
CA ARG A 3 -10.17 12.86 19.65
C ARG A 3 -8.92 12.07 19.27
N LEU A 4 -8.70 11.86 17.97
CA LEU A 4 -7.47 11.26 17.49
C LEU A 4 -6.27 12.02 18.06
N ASP A 5 -5.20 11.29 18.37
CA ASP A 5 -3.92 11.85 18.77
C ASP A 5 -3.50 12.94 17.76
N PRO A 6 -3.19 14.18 18.19
CA PRO A 6 -2.77 15.25 17.29
C PRO A 6 -1.61 14.87 16.36
N GLU A 7 -0.71 14.00 16.83
CA GLU A 7 0.44 13.56 16.04
C GLU A 7 0.03 12.61 14.90
N VAL A 8 -1.01 11.82 15.13
CA VAL A 8 -1.64 10.97 14.11
C VAL A 8 -2.37 11.85 13.11
N VAL A 9 -3.16 12.83 13.56
CA VAL A 9 -3.87 13.77 12.68
C VAL A 9 -2.87 14.46 11.75
N ARG A 10 -1.77 14.97 12.30
CA ARG A 10 -0.71 15.60 11.51
C ARG A 10 -0.10 14.64 10.49
N ALA A 11 0.17 13.40 10.87
CA ALA A 11 0.71 12.41 9.94
C ALA A 11 -0.25 12.12 8.77
N LEU A 12 -1.56 12.05 9.05
CA LEU A 12 -2.59 11.85 8.03
C LEU A 12 -2.67 13.03 7.05
N GLU A 13 -2.62 14.27 7.53
CA GLU A 13 -2.57 15.47 6.68
C GLU A 13 -1.34 15.47 5.76
N LEU A 14 -0.18 15.04 6.27
CA LEU A 14 1.06 14.96 5.49
C LEU A 14 1.00 13.84 4.44
N ILE A 15 0.34 12.73 4.75
CA ILE A 15 0.06 11.65 3.80
C ILE A 15 -0.87 12.15 2.70
N GLU A 16 -1.96 12.85 3.05
CA GLU A 16 -2.94 13.40 2.10
C GLU A 16 -2.34 14.45 1.17
N SER A 17 -1.53 15.36 1.71
CA SER A 17 -0.85 16.40 0.94
C SER A 17 0.34 15.87 0.12
N GLY A 18 0.87 14.69 0.47
CA GLY A 18 2.05 14.11 -0.17
C GLY A 18 3.37 14.75 0.25
N ASP A 19 3.40 15.47 1.37
CA ASP A 19 4.63 16.06 1.94
C ASP A 19 5.42 14.99 2.71
N TYR A 20 6.09 14.12 1.95
CA TYR A 20 6.92 13.05 2.49
C TYR A 20 8.18 13.57 3.21
N HIS A 21 8.61 14.81 2.97
CA HIS A 21 9.75 15.41 3.64
C HIS A 21 9.42 15.74 5.09
N GLU A 22 8.31 16.44 5.31
CA GLU A 22 7.83 16.73 6.66
C GLU A 22 7.30 15.47 7.33
N LEU A 23 6.66 14.55 6.60
CA LEU A 23 6.27 13.24 7.16
C LEU A 23 7.48 12.49 7.71
N ARG A 24 8.61 12.48 6.98
CA ARG A 24 9.84 11.85 7.46
C ARG A 24 10.36 12.52 8.74
N ALA A 25 10.40 13.85 8.79
CA ALA A 25 10.82 14.57 9.99
C ALA A 25 9.88 14.27 11.17
N HIS A 26 8.59 14.16 10.89
CA HIS A 26 7.56 13.85 11.88
C HIS A 26 7.71 12.44 12.46
N LEU A 27 7.92 11.43 11.62
CA LEU A 27 8.14 10.05 12.05
C LEU A 27 9.44 9.88 12.85
N ILE A 28 10.48 10.67 12.56
CA ILE A 28 11.72 10.68 13.37
C ILE A 28 11.44 11.20 14.80
N ARG A 29 10.62 12.25 14.94
CA ARG A 29 10.23 12.81 16.25
C ARG A 29 9.25 11.90 16.99
N HIS A 30 8.41 11.18 16.25
CA HIS A 30 7.32 10.35 16.79
C HIS A 30 7.38 8.92 16.22
N PRO A 31 8.39 8.10 16.57
CA PRO A 31 8.63 6.80 15.94
C PRO A 31 7.49 5.78 16.14
N ASN A 32 6.67 5.94 17.18
CA ASN A 32 5.52 5.07 17.42
C ASN A 32 4.42 5.22 16.35
N LEU A 33 4.40 6.32 15.58
CA LEU A 33 3.47 6.50 14.48
C LEU A 33 3.61 5.43 13.40
N ALA A 34 4.81 4.87 13.18
CA ALA A 34 5.01 3.76 12.24
C ALA A 34 4.23 2.49 12.64
N LYS A 35 3.94 2.33 13.93
CA LYS A 35 3.16 1.21 14.49
C LYS A 35 1.68 1.55 14.68
N TYR A 36 1.25 2.74 14.28
CA TYR A 36 -0.13 3.18 14.41
C TYR A 36 -1.11 2.17 13.78
N ARG A 37 -2.25 2.01 14.45
CA ARG A 37 -3.42 1.26 14.03
C ARG A 37 -4.65 2.06 14.48
N ASP A 38 -5.60 2.29 13.57
CA ASP A 38 -6.92 2.83 13.94
C ASP A 38 -7.86 1.71 14.43
N ASP A 39 -9.11 2.07 14.73
CA ASP A 39 -10.15 1.12 15.19
C ASP A 39 -10.51 0.04 14.16
N SER A 40 -10.16 0.22 12.88
CA SER A 40 -10.30 -0.78 11.81
C SER A 40 -9.00 -1.55 11.54
N ASN A 41 -8.03 -1.44 12.46
CA ASN A 41 -6.68 -1.96 12.37
C ASN A 41 -5.88 -1.40 11.17
N ALA A 42 -6.28 -0.25 10.62
CA ALA A 42 -5.59 0.36 9.49
C ALA A 42 -4.35 1.14 9.95
N THR A 43 -3.24 0.90 9.26
CA THR A 43 -1.96 1.58 9.49
C THR A 43 -1.89 2.88 8.69
N LEU A 44 -0.91 3.74 8.98
CA LEU A 44 -0.62 4.90 8.11
C LEU A 44 -0.29 4.48 6.66
N LEU A 45 0.37 3.33 6.46
CA LEU A 45 0.66 2.77 5.15
C LEU A 45 -0.61 2.31 4.42
N ILE A 46 -1.59 1.77 5.13
CA ILE A 46 -2.91 1.45 4.55
C ILE A 46 -3.69 2.74 4.28
N LYS A 47 -3.62 3.74 5.17
CA LYS A 47 -4.27 5.05 4.94
C LYS A 47 -3.76 5.74 3.69
N LEU A 48 -2.48 5.58 3.32
CA LEU A 48 -1.92 6.09 2.07
C LEU A 48 -2.62 5.59 0.80
N ILE A 49 -3.24 4.39 0.84
CA ILE A 49 -3.94 3.80 -0.31
C ILE A 49 -5.47 3.75 -0.12
N ASP A 50 -6.01 4.44 0.89
CA ASP A 50 -7.46 4.53 1.09
C ASP A 50 -8.11 5.33 -0.06
N TYR A 51 -9.31 4.88 -0.48
CA TYR A 51 -10.11 5.47 -1.55
C TYR A 51 -10.35 6.98 -1.30
N PRO A 52 -10.17 7.86 -2.31
CA PRO A 52 -10.01 7.56 -3.75
C PRO A 52 -8.61 7.16 -4.22
N GLY A 53 -7.64 6.93 -3.32
CA GLY A 53 -6.26 6.62 -3.71
C GLY A 53 -5.56 7.80 -4.39
N ASN A 54 -4.48 7.53 -5.13
CA ASN A 54 -3.76 8.50 -5.98
C ASN A 54 -3.27 9.75 -5.24
N ARG A 55 -2.70 9.56 -4.04
CA ARG A 55 -2.13 10.67 -3.27
C ARG A 55 -0.87 11.23 -3.97
N PRO A 56 -0.61 12.55 -3.91
CA PRO A 56 0.63 13.12 -4.43
C PRO A 56 1.85 12.44 -3.79
N ASN A 57 2.89 12.18 -4.60
CA ASN A 57 4.11 11.52 -4.14
C ASN A 57 3.90 10.17 -3.42
N ALA A 58 2.80 9.44 -3.67
CA ALA A 58 2.43 8.26 -2.90
C ALA A 58 3.57 7.23 -2.76
N ALA A 59 4.31 6.94 -3.83
CA ALA A 59 5.46 6.02 -3.77
C ALA A 59 6.57 6.49 -2.81
N LYS A 60 6.86 7.80 -2.76
CA LYS A 60 7.85 8.37 -1.82
C LYS A 60 7.32 8.34 -0.39
N THR A 61 6.04 8.64 -0.20
CA THR A 61 5.34 8.55 1.09
C THR A 61 5.36 7.12 1.62
N ALA A 62 5.09 6.12 0.77
CA ALA A 62 5.18 4.70 1.10
C ALA A 62 6.60 4.32 1.57
N ARG A 63 7.64 4.71 0.82
CA ARG A 63 9.05 4.47 1.21
C ARG A 63 9.36 5.06 2.58
N VAL A 64 8.93 6.29 2.86
CA VAL A 64 9.15 6.96 4.16
C VAL A 64 8.49 6.19 5.30
N LEU A 65 7.23 5.76 5.12
CA LEU A 65 6.50 4.98 6.11
C LEU A 65 7.15 3.61 6.37
N LEU A 66 7.60 2.92 5.32
CA LEU A 66 8.27 1.62 5.40
C LEU A 66 9.64 1.72 6.07
N ILE A 67 10.46 2.73 5.70
CA ILE A 67 11.76 2.99 6.34
C ILE A 67 11.58 3.32 7.84
N ALA A 68 10.49 3.98 8.21
CA ALA A 68 10.16 4.26 9.61
C ALA A 68 9.72 3.01 10.40
N GLY A 69 9.58 1.84 9.75
CA GLY A 69 9.21 0.58 10.39
C GLY A 69 7.72 0.27 10.33
N SER A 70 6.98 0.86 9.39
CA SER A 70 5.60 0.43 9.12
C SER A 70 5.61 -1.01 8.62
N ASP A 71 4.74 -1.83 9.21
CA ASP A 71 4.54 -3.21 8.80
C ASP A 71 3.93 -3.27 7.38
N VAL A 72 4.72 -3.83 6.45
CA VAL A 72 4.39 -3.89 5.01
C VAL A 72 3.18 -4.78 4.71
N ASP A 73 3.01 -5.84 5.50
CA ASP A 73 1.94 -6.84 5.33
C ASP A 73 0.82 -6.64 6.36
N ALA A 74 0.80 -5.48 7.02
CA ALA A 74 -0.23 -5.14 7.98
C ALA A 74 -1.63 -5.30 7.37
N ARG A 75 -2.56 -5.79 8.18
CA ARG A 75 -3.93 -6.03 7.76
C ARG A 75 -4.94 -5.18 8.49
N ARG A 76 -5.82 -4.54 7.71
CA ARG A 76 -7.06 -3.94 8.23
C ARG A 76 -8.19 -4.97 8.18
N ASP A 77 -9.25 -4.69 8.94
CA ASP A 77 -10.40 -5.61 9.06
C ASP A 77 -11.26 -5.68 7.79
N SER A 78 -11.19 -4.68 6.92
CA SER A 78 -11.99 -4.60 5.70
C SER A 78 -11.40 -5.37 4.51
N LYS A 79 -12.18 -5.48 3.43
CA LYS A 79 -11.89 -6.32 2.26
C LYS A 79 -10.47 -6.08 1.70
N ASN A 80 -10.02 -4.83 1.52
CA ASN A 80 -8.66 -4.54 1.03
C ASN A 80 -7.62 -4.60 2.15
N GLY A 81 -7.38 -5.84 2.61
CA GLY A 81 -6.71 -6.16 3.85
C GLY A 81 -5.19 -5.97 3.85
N THR A 82 -4.55 -5.39 2.83
CA THR A 82 -3.14 -4.94 2.90
C THR A 82 -2.93 -3.71 2.03
N ALA A 83 -1.82 -2.98 2.25
CA ALA A 83 -1.44 -1.86 1.39
C ALA A 83 -1.26 -2.30 -0.08
N LEU A 84 -0.69 -3.49 -0.31
CA LEU A 84 -0.48 -4.01 -1.66
C LEU A 84 -1.80 -4.29 -2.38
N SER A 85 -2.77 -4.93 -1.71
CA SER A 85 -4.10 -5.16 -2.30
C SER A 85 -4.82 -3.86 -2.65
N GLY A 86 -4.62 -2.81 -1.85
CA GLY A 86 -5.17 -1.49 -2.10
C GLY A 86 -4.55 -0.80 -3.30
N ALA A 87 -3.21 -0.74 -3.36
CA ALA A 87 -2.48 -0.15 -4.49
C ALA A 87 -2.83 -0.83 -5.81
N LEU A 88 -2.96 -2.16 -5.82
CA LEU A 88 -3.39 -2.91 -7.01
C LEU A 88 -4.86 -2.67 -7.36
N SER A 89 -5.73 -2.44 -6.37
CA SER A 89 -7.13 -2.08 -6.62
C SER A 89 -7.30 -0.68 -7.19
N THR A 90 -6.39 0.26 -6.90
CA THR A 90 -6.46 1.66 -7.34
C THR A 90 -5.60 1.96 -8.57
N GLY A 91 -4.81 0.99 -9.05
CA GLY A 91 -3.92 1.18 -10.20
C GLY A 91 -2.58 1.83 -9.87
N GLU A 92 -2.21 1.95 -8.59
CA GLU A 92 -0.99 2.64 -8.13
C GLU A 92 0.25 1.75 -8.25
N THR A 93 0.67 1.47 -9.48
CA THR A 93 1.80 0.56 -9.82
C THR A 93 3.11 0.97 -9.16
N ASP A 94 3.41 2.27 -9.06
CA ASP A 94 4.60 2.76 -8.38
C ASP A 94 4.60 2.44 -6.88
N VAL A 95 3.43 2.54 -6.22
CA VAL A 95 3.28 2.16 -4.81
C VAL A 95 3.40 0.65 -4.65
N ALA A 96 2.78 -0.12 -5.55
CA ALA A 96 2.89 -1.58 -5.55
C ALA A 96 4.36 -2.03 -5.70
N ARG A 97 5.13 -1.41 -6.60
CA ARG A 97 6.57 -1.66 -6.76
C ARG A 97 7.34 -1.39 -5.47
N VAL A 98 7.10 -0.25 -4.83
CA VAL A 98 7.72 0.08 -3.53
C VAL A 98 7.39 -0.96 -2.47
N LEU A 99 6.13 -1.37 -2.35
CA LEU A 99 5.73 -2.38 -1.37
C LEU A 99 6.45 -3.72 -1.60
N LEU A 100 6.57 -4.15 -2.86
CA LEU A 100 7.27 -5.38 -3.24
C LEU A 100 8.79 -5.30 -3.00
N GLU A 101 9.42 -4.16 -3.27
CA GLU A 101 10.83 -3.92 -2.92
C GLU A 101 11.09 -4.06 -1.42
N PHE A 102 10.09 -3.76 -0.58
CA PHE A 102 10.14 -3.95 0.86
C PHE A 102 9.61 -5.32 1.33
N GLY A 103 9.41 -6.25 0.41
CA GLY A 103 9.07 -7.65 0.72
C GLY A 103 7.59 -7.93 0.96
N ALA A 104 6.68 -7.07 0.48
CA ALA A 104 5.24 -7.33 0.58
C ALA A 104 4.87 -8.71 0.01
N ASN A 105 4.07 -9.47 0.75
CA ASN A 105 3.65 -10.80 0.34
C ASN A 105 2.53 -10.73 -0.71
N PHE A 106 2.89 -10.81 -1.99
CA PHE A 106 1.93 -10.86 -3.09
C PHE A 106 1.12 -12.16 -3.18
N ARG A 107 1.50 -13.21 -2.45
CA ARG A 107 0.73 -14.47 -2.33
C ARG A 107 -0.20 -14.49 -1.11
N ALA A 108 -0.35 -13.36 -0.41
CA ALA A 108 -1.23 -13.31 0.74
C ALA A 108 -2.70 -13.52 0.32
N LYS A 109 -3.42 -14.36 1.07
CA LYS A 109 -4.84 -14.59 0.84
C LYS A 109 -5.67 -13.38 1.25
N LEU A 110 -6.67 -13.09 0.44
CA LEU A 110 -7.68 -12.09 0.75
C LEU A 110 -8.80 -12.72 1.58
N GLY A 111 -9.28 -12.01 2.61
CA GLY A 111 -10.29 -12.56 3.53
C GLY A 111 -11.71 -12.61 2.97
N PHE A 112 -11.93 -12.06 1.78
CA PHE A 112 -13.24 -11.85 1.18
C PHE A 112 -13.43 -12.56 -0.16
N LYS A 113 -12.41 -13.27 -0.64
CA LYS A 113 -12.41 -13.96 -1.94
C LYS A 113 -11.47 -15.17 -1.89
N GLU A 114 -11.77 -16.17 -2.70
CA GLU A 114 -10.85 -17.26 -2.99
C GLU A 114 -9.72 -16.78 -3.93
N GLY A 115 -8.49 -17.15 -3.62
CA GLY A 115 -7.28 -16.70 -4.33
C GLY A 115 -6.38 -15.78 -3.49
N ASP A 116 -5.30 -15.33 -4.10
CA ASP A 116 -4.35 -14.40 -3.48
C ASP A 116 -4.46 -12.96 -4.03
N ILE A 117 -3.57 -12.08 -3.61
CA ILE A 117 -3.53 -10.68 -4.06
C ILE A 117 -3.30 -10.57 -5.58
N VAL A 118 -2.52 -11.49 -6.18
CA VAL A 118 -2.26 -11.50 -7.63
C VAL A 118 -3.52 -11.88 -8.39
N ASP A 119 -4.22 -12.93 -7.95
CA ASP A 119 -5.50 -13.34 -8.57
C ASP A 119 -6.51 -12.19 -8.56
N PHE A 120 -6.57 -11.45 -7.47
CA PHE A 120 -7.42 -10.26 -7.35
C PHE A 120 -7.01 -9.14 -8.30
N ALA A 121 -5.72 -8.81 -8.38
CA ALA A 121 -5.23 -7.76 -9.27
C ALA A 121 -5.53 -8.08 -10.75
N LEU A 122 -5.24 -9.32 -11.18
CA LEU A 122 -5.47 -9.75 -12.56
C LEU A 122 -6.96 -9.75 -12.95
N GLU A 123 -7.87 -10.05 -12.01
CA GLU A 123 -9.31 -9.98 -12.27
C GLU A 123 -9.82 -8.55 -12.39
N ILE A 124 -9.37 -7.62 -11.55
CA ILE A 124 -9.71 -6.19 -11.67
C ILE A 124 -9.24 -5.65 -13.04
N CYS A 125 -8.12 -6.18 -13.55
CA CYS A 125 -7.58 -5.84 -14.85
C CYS A 125 -8.35 -6.45 -16.04
N GLY A 126 -9.25 -7.42 -15.85
CA GLY A 126 -9.67 -8.33 -16.91
C GLY A 126 -11.16 -8.71 -16.93
N ASN A 127 -11.94 -7.92 -17.65
CA ASN A 127 -12.89 -8.44 -18.66
C ASN A 127 -12.73 -7.75 -20.04
N ASP A 128 -11.82 -6.76 -20.16
CA ASP A 128 -11.55 -6.12 -21.44
C ASP A 128 -10.57 -6.97 -22.25
N SER A 129 -11.11 -7.63 -23.28
CA SER A 129 -10.44 -8.56 -24.19
C SER A 129 -9.46 -7.90 -25.17
N ASN A 130 -9.14 -6.61 -24.98
CA ASN A 130 -8.10 -5.93 -25.74
C ASN A 130 -6.84 -5.84 -24.88
N ASP A 131 -5.76 -6.48 -25.35
CA ASP A 131 -4.41 -6.56 -24.77
C ASP A 131 -3.72 -5.19 -24.49
N GLU A 132 -4.43 -4.06 -24.52
CA GLU A 132 -3.92 -2.71 -24.27
C GLU A 132 -4.03 -2.26 -22.81
N ASN A 133 -4.52 -3.10 -21.89
CA ASN A 133 -4.56 -2.72 -20.47
C ASN A 133 -3.15 -2.70 -19.86
N THR A 134 -2.50 -1.54 -19.95
CA THR A 134 -1.16 -1.25 -19.39
C THR A 134 -1.05 -1.65 -17.93
N PHE A 135 -2.12 -1.49 -17.13
CA PHE A 135 -2.09 -1.86 -15.72
C PHE A 135 -1.90 -3.37 -15.51
N ALA A 136 -2.59 -4.20 -16.31
CA ALA A 136 -2.43 -5.65 -16.27
C ALA A 136 -1.01 -6.07 -16.67
N GLN A 137 -0.46 -5.41 -17.71
CA GLN A 137 0.89 -5.63 -18.18
C GLN A 137 1.93 -5.23 -17.13
N ASP A 138 1.73 -4.08 -16.48
CA ASP A 138 2.60 -3.58 -15.41
C ASP A 138 2.62 -4.54 -14.22
N VAL A 139 1.46 -5.02 -13.77
CA VAL A 139 1.39 -6.00 -12.67
C VAL A 139 2.11 -7.29 -13.06
N ARG A 140 1.89 -7.81 -14.27
CA ARG A 140 2.60 -9.01 -14.75
C ARG A 140 4.12 -8.78 -14.81
N GLN A 141 4.55 -7.63 -15.34
CA GLN A 141 5.97 -7.30 -15.46
C GLN A 141 6.62 -7.17 -14.08
N ILE A 142 5.99 -6.43 -13.16
CA ILE A 142 6.43 -6.30 -11.77
C ILE A 142 6.59 -7.70 -11.15
N LEU A 143 5.59 -8.57 -11.25
CA LEU A 143 5.66 -9.90 -10.66
C LEU A 143 6.75 -10.77 -11.32
N ASN A 144 6.95 -10.68 -12.63
CA ASN A 144 8.04 -11.37 -13.32
C ASN A 144 9.41 -10.89 -12.81
N ASP A 145 9.58 -9.58 -12.61
CA ASP A 145 10.82 -9.00 -12.08
C ASP A 145 11.13 -9.56 -10.68
N PHE A 146 10.11 -9.72 -9.82
CA PHE A 146 10.28 -10.23 -8.46
C PHE A 146 10.33 -11.76 -8.34
N THR A 147 9.73 -12.51 -9.27
CA THR A 147 9.76 -13.98 -9.26
C THR A 147 11.05 -14.54 -9.87
N ALA A 148 11.63 -13.87 -10.88
CA ALA A 148 12.92 -14.26 -11.45
C ALA A 148 14.08 -14.15 -10.45
N ILE A 149 13.98 -13.27 -9.46
CA ILE A 149 15.01 -13.07 -8.42
C ILE A 149 14.96 -14.15 -7.33
N GLN A 150 13.87 -14.92 -7.20
CA GLN A 150 13.73 -15.97 -6.17
C GLN A 150 14.14 -17.38 -6.64
N LEU A 151 14.67 -17.53 -7.86
CA LEU A 151 15.11 -18.81 -8.43
C LEU A 151 16.64 -19.03 -8.41
N ASP A 152 17.42 -18.07 -7.90
CA ASP A 152 18.89 -18.17 -7.79
C ASP A 152 19.37 -18.29 -6.33
#